data_AF-A0A2S5D2F3-F1
#
_entry.id   AF-A0A2S5D2F3-F1
#
_cell.length_a   1.000
_cell.length_b   1.000
_cell.length_c   1.000
_cell.angle_alpha   90.00
_cell.angle_beta   90.00
_cell.angle_gamma   90.00
#
_symmetry.space_group_name_H-M   'P 1'
#
loop_
_entity.id
_entity.type
_entity.pdbx_description
1 polymer ?
#
loop_
_entity_poly.entity_id
_entity_poly.type
_entity_poly.pdbx_seq_one_letter_code
_entity_poly.pdbx_strand_id
1 'polypeptide(L)'
;MDIVTSFDNLGGKGDRTNILSGKLEVLDGNENTYLTYTNGDQISIDIIFSGLEGKLYIDCIKVIRTNYGFVDKQILLNNKLIGTFDDNLDSPLPMLTIRKNDKLTIKGRNNQSGGGTYATYIKEIEFKTFFVPDKSFILHNSEYKKFNDEIPARSTTENLIPIMTSNISPKGKVTAGYEYDPAWKAFDDGTTSRSFWYANNSASTNWLQYEFEEKTKVIRISLTSSAVSGSNYGIKNFTISASNDGLIYDTLYTGLHPNNDKEFSYNLTNDKEYKMYKIQGDSYNSINQMLITSLKMFGEYIPHIPSHWSTVSKILPKHNEFLEQGIYLSPLLNRKVTTLEPAEMTLRHDILDIGEVGKVFSKTIDLKKYLDIRSIRTEVK
;
A
#
# COMPACT_ATOMS: atom_id res chain seq x y z
N MET A 1 2.56 -0.07 -2.02
CA MET A 1 1.77 1.16 -2.11
C MET A 1 2.43 1.94 -3.20
N ASP A 2 1.87 1.82 -4.39
CA ASP A 2 2.43 2.47 -5.56
C ASP A 2 1.73 3.82 -5.60
N ILE A 3 2.46 4.88 -5.29
CA ILE A 3 1.95 6.24 -5.40
C ILE A 3 2.14 6.64 -6.85
N VAL A 4 1.04 6.74 -7.60
CA VAL A 4 1.07 7.29 -8.94
C VAL A 4 0.87 8.79 -8.81
N THR A 5 1.94 9.55 -9.04
CA THR A 5 1.87 11.00 -9.15
C THR A 5 1.55 11.39 -10.59
N SER A 6 0.49 12.16 -10.79
CA SER A 6 0.26 12.86 -12.06
C SER A 6 0.50 14.35 -11.85
N PHE A 7 1.47 14.91 -12.58
CA PHE A 7 1.70 16.33 -12.69
C PHE A 7 0.97 16.83 -13.96
N ASP A 8 -0.08 17.62 -13.81
CA ASP A 8 -0.64 18.44 -14.90
C ASP A 8 -0.16 19.89 -14.69
N ASN A 9 0.25 20.70 -15.65
CA ASN A 9 0.28 20.67 -17.12
C ASN A 9 1.72 20.99 -17.58
N LEU A 10 2.16 20.49 -18.75
CA LEU A 10 3.45 20.75 -19.45
C LEU A 10 4.55 19.69 -19.29
N GLY A 11 4.24 18.42 -19.54
CA GLY A 11 5.20 17.50 -20.18
C GLY A 11 6.42 17.03 -19.37
N GLY A 12 6.45 17.22 -18.05
CA GLY A 12 7.47 16.63 -17.19
C GLY A 12 7.28 15.12 -17.04
N LYS A 13 8.25 14.31 -17.49
CA LYS A 13 8.33 12.89 -17.17
C LYS A 13 8.74 12.72 -15.70
N GLY A 14 7.78 12.73 -14.78
CA GLY A 14 8.02 12.34 -13.39
C GLY A 14 8.22 10.83 -13.29
N ASP A 15 9.27 10.40 -12.59
CA ASP A 15 9.58 8.98 -12.36
C ASP A 15 8.55 8.35 -11.40
N ARG A 16 8.17 7.10 -11.66
CA ARG A 16 7.14 6.38 -10.91
C ARG A 16 7.80 5.57 -9.80
N THR A 17 7.87 6.08 -8.57
CA THR A 17 8.51 5.37 -7.46
C THR A 17 7.51 4.78 -6.45
N ASN A 18 7.83 3.59 -5.94
CA ASN A 18 7.03 2.87 -4.95
C ASN A 18 7.31 3.41 -3.55
N ILE A 19 6.32 4.02 -2.90
CA ILE A 19 6.45 4.57 -1.54
C ILE A 19 6.04 3.47 -0.54
N LEU A 20 6.98 2.58 -0.23
CA LEU A 20 6.84 1.59 0.85
C LEU A 20 8.10 1.52 1.69
N SER A 21 8.31 2.51 2.55
CA SER A 21 8.96 2.30 3.84
C SER A 21 8.83 3.60 4.63
N GLY A 22 8.88 3.56 5.96
CA GLY A 22 8.97 4.77 6.79
C GLY A 22 10.29 5.54 6.61
N LYS A 23 10.68 5.81 5.35
CA LYS A 23 11.81 6.59 4.88
C LYS A 23 11.26 7.79 4.11
N LEU A 24 12.06 8.87 4.08
CA LEU A 24 11.77 10.06 3.28
C LEU A 24 11.83 9.67 1.80
N GLU A 25 10.73 9.83 1.08
CA GLU A 25 10.70 9.68 -0.37
C GLU A 25 10.71 11.08 -0.99
N VAL A 26 11.71 11.28 -1.85
CA VAL A 26 12.01 12.53 -2.54
C VAL A 26 11.49 12.40 -3.96
N LEU A 27 10.44 13.14 -4.31
CA LEU A 27 10.06 13.32 -5.71
C LEU A 27 10.99 14.38 -6.30
N ASP A 28 12.18 13.95 -6.73
CA ASP A 28 13.06 14.83 -7.49
C ASP A 28 12.49 15.04 -8.90
N GLY A 29 12.46 16.30 -9.33
CA GLY A 29 12.79 16.54 -10.71
C GLY A 29 14.30 16.49 -10.78
N ASN A 30 14.88 15.48 -11.45
CA ASN A 30 16.26 15.51 -11.91
C ASN A 30 16.60 16.93 -12.40
N GLU A 31 17.83 17.41 -12.22
CA GLU A 31 18.27 18.84 -12.26
C GLU A 31 17.76 19.70 -13.46
N ASN A 32 17.18 19.07 -14.49
CA ASN A 32 16.59 19.66 -15.69
C ASN A 32 15.05 19.66 -15.75
N THR A 33 14.32 19.23 -14.71
CA THR A 33 12.86 18.98 -14.73
C THR A 33 12.10 19.92 -13.78
N TYR A 34 12.34 21.24 -13.90
CA TYR A 34 11.55 22.21 -13.15
C TYR A 34 10.15 22.37 -13.77
N LEU A 35 9.10 22.16 -12.99
CA LEU A 35 7.76 22.60 -13.38
C LEU A 35 7.70 24.12 -13.31
N THR A 36 7.48 24.75 -14.47
CA THR A 36 7.48 26.21 -14.64
C THR A 36 6.05 26.70 -14.71
N TYR A 37 5.64 27.53 -13.75
CA TYR A 37 4.30 28.11 -13.70
C TYR A 37 4.36 29.63 -13.80
N THR A 38 3.52 30.21 -14.65
CA THR A 38 3.40 31.65 -14.84
C THR A 38 2.59 32.30 -13.72
N ASN A 39 2.41 33.62 -13.78
CA ASN A 39 1.71 34.36 -12.74
C ASN A 39 0.23 33.96 -12.68
N GLY A 40 -0.27 33.67 -11.47
CA GLY A 40 -1.67 33.30 -11.28
C GLY A 40 -2.01 31.87 -11.71
N ASP A 41 -1.07 31.14 -12.29
CA ASP A 41 -1.27 29.74 -12.63
C ASP A 41 -1.52 28.93 -11.37
N GLN A 42 -2.51 28.05 -11.47
CA GLN A 42 -2.82 27.08 -10.45
C GLN A 42 -1.98 25.83 -10.69
N ILE A 43 -1.38 25.37 -9.60
CA ILE A 43 -0.61 24.15 -9.54
C ILE A 43 -1.45 23.12 -8.83
N SER A 44 -1.50 21.92 -9.40
CA SER A 44 -2.18 20.77 -8.81
C SER A 44 -1.28 19.56 -8.95
N ILE A 45 -0.94 18.93 -7.83
CA ILE A 45 -0.22 17.66 -7.79
C ILE A 45 -1.20 16.64 -7.24
N ASP A 46 -1.55 15.65 -8.06
CA ASP A 46 -2.46 14.58 -7.68
C ASP A 46 -1.69 13.31 -7.37
N ILE A 47 -1.96 12.75 -6.20
CA ILE A 47 -1.44 11.48 -5.70
C ILE A 47 -2.61 10.51 -5.60
N ILE A 48 -2.56 9.46 -6.41
CA ILE A 48 -3.60 8.43 -6.43
C ILE A 48 -3.13 7.22 -5.64
N PHE A 49 -3.91 6.86 -4.63
CA PHE A 49 -3.67 5.68 -3.80
C PHE A 49 -4.12 4.41 -4.55
N SER A 50 -3.18 3.70 -5.17
CA SER A 50 -3.50 2.56 -6.06
C SER A 50 -3.60 1.19 -5.35
N GLY A 51 -3.24 1.12 -4.06
CA GLY A 51 -3.10 -0.13 -3.30
C GLY A 51 -3.78 -0.12 -1.92
N LEU A 52 -3.06 -0.59 -0.90
CA LEU A 52 -3.49 -0.80 0.50
C LEU A 52 -4.48 0.26 1.01
N GLU A 53 -5.59 -0.22 1.58
CA GLU A 53 -6.58 0.60 2.29
C GLU A 53 -6.28 0.60 3.79
N GLY A 54 -6.53 1.72 4.47
CA GLY A 54 -6.31 1.80 5.91
C GLY A 54 -6.03 3.21 6.42
N LYS A 55 -5.39 3.31 7.58
CA LYS A 55 -5.00 4.60 8.15
C LYS A 55 -3.59 4.97 7.68
N LEU A 56 -3.48 6.14 7.05
CA LEU A 56 -2.23 6.75 6.64
C LEU A 56 -1.94 7.94 7.54
N TYR A 57 -0.79 7.92 8.20
CA TYR A 57 -0.26 9.10 8.87
C TYR A 57 0.74 9.78 7.94
N ILE A 58 0.51 11.06 7.66
CA ILE A 58 1.43 11.88 6.87
C ILE A 58 2.09 12.86 7.85
N ASP A 59 3.29 12.48 8.28
CA ASP A 59 4.11 13.23 9.24
C ASP A 59 4.64 14.52 8.62
N CYS A 60 4.88 14.50 7.31
CA CYS A 60 5.30 15.70 6.59
C CYS A 60 4.86 15.64 5.13
N ILE A 61 4.29 16.75 4.67
CA ILE A 61 4.33 17.20 3.28
C ILE A 61 5.19 18.45 3.25
N LYS A 62 6.22 18.44 2.41
CA LYS A 62 7.08 19.61 2.21
C LYS A 62 7.26 19.85 0.74
N VAL A 63 6.85 21.03 0.29
CA VAL A 63 6.98 21.47 -1.10
C VAL A 63 8.18 22.40 -1.16
N ILE A 64 9.28 21.92 -1.76
CA ILE A 64 10.52 22.68 -1.90
C ILE A 64 10.51 23.43 -3.22
N ARG A 65 10.78 24.73 -3.15
CA ARG A 65 10.80 25.64 -4.30
C ARG A 65 11.91 26.66 -4.18
N THR A 66 12.35 27.21 -5.32
CA THR A 66 13.49 28.14 -5.36
C THR A 66 13.11 29.62 -5.48
N ASN A 67 11.88 29.98 -5.87
CA ASN A 67 11.49 31.37 -6.18
C ASN A 67 10.30 31.95 -5.35
N TYR A 68 9.17 32.33 -5.96
CA TYR A 68 8.06 33.03 -5.29
C TYR A 68 7.14 32.08 -4.53
N GLY A 69 6.44 32.62 -3.52
CA GLY A 69 5.50 31.88 -2.67
C GLY A 69 4.28 31.34 -3.39
N PHE A 70 3.70 30.26 -2.87
CA PHE A 70 2.33 29.94 -3.22
C PHE A 70 1.35 30.78 -2.39
N VAL A 71 0.24 31.17 -3.00
CA VAL A 71 -1.00 31.60 -2.33
C VAL A 71 -2.07 30.55 -2.55
N ASP A 72 -3.18 30.66 -1.82
CA ASP A 72 -4.32 29.72 -1.91
C ASP A 72 -3.91 28.25 -1.73
N LYS A 73 -2.98 28.01 -0.80
CA LYS A 73 -2.40 26.70 -0.55
C LYS A 73 -3.44 25.78 0.08
N GLN A 74 -3.64 24.62 -0.52
CA GLN A 74 -4.64 23.64 -0.12
C GLN A 74 -4.07 22.24 -0.26
N ILE A 75 -4.41 21.39 0.71
CA ILE A 75 -4.27 19.94 0.57
C ILE A 75 -5.67 19.35 0.66
N LEU A 76 -6.04 18.57 -0.35
CA LEU A 76 -7.37 17.99 -0.49
C LEU A 76 -7.28 16.47 -0.53
N LEU A 77 -8.23 15.78 0.09
CA LEU A 77 -8.46 14.34 -0.11
C LEU A 77 -9.81 14.19 -0.79
N ASN A 78 -9.85 13.60 -1.98
CA ASN A 78 -11.06 13.47 -2.80
C ASN A 78 -11.80 14.81 -2.96
N ASN A 79 -11.05 15.88 -3.28
CA ASN A 79 -11.54 17.26 -3.38
C ASN A 79 -12.07 17.90 -2.08
N LYS A 80 -11.95 17.23 -0.92
CA LYS A 80 -12.27 17.80 0.39
C LYS A 80 -11.01 18.39 1.02
N LEU A 81 -11.06 19.67 1.41
CA LEU A 81 -9.95 20.32 2.12
C LEU A 81 -9.65 19.59 3.44
N ILE A 82 -8.39 19.15 3.61
CA ILE A 82 -7.90 18.47 4.81
C ILE A 82 -6.76 19.22 5.50
N GLY A 83 -6.18 20.22 4.83
CA GLY A 83 -5.10 21.02 5.40
C GLY A 83 -4.54 22.05 4.43
N THR A 84 -3.48 22.71 4.87
CA THR A 84 -2.66 23.64 4.09
C THR A 84 -1.20 23.22 4.23
N PHE A 85 -0.31 23.77 3.41
CA PHE A 85 1.13 23.53 3.54
C PHE A 85 1.89 24.85 3.55
N ASP A 86 3.09 24.83 4.13
CA ASP A 86 4.04 25.91 4.05
C ASP A 86 5.18 25.57 3.10
N ASP A 87 5.72 26.60 2.45
CA ASP A 87 6.76 26.40 1.45
C ASP A 87 8.09 26.13 2.16
N ASN A 88 8.84 25.12 1.69
CA ASN A 88 10.12 24.72 2.29
C ASN A 88 10.05 24.32 3.78
N LEU A 89 8.85 24.07 4.32
CA LEU A 89 8.62 23.68 5.71
C LEU A 89 7.76 22.42 5.79
N ASP A 90 7.99 21.65 6.86
CA ASP A 90 7.24 20.43 7.11
C ASP A 90 5.80 20.77 7.51
N SER A 91 4.85 20.22 6.76
CA SER A 91 3.41 20.43 7.00
C SER A 91 2.75 19.10 7.35
N PRO A 92 2.68 18.72 8.64
CA PRO A 92 2.01 17.48 9.06
C PRO A 92 0.51 17.56 8.79
N LEU A 93 -0.09 16.44 8.44
CA LEU A 93 -1.55 16.32 8.26
C LEU A 93 -2.20 15.51 9.39
N PRO A 94 -3.52 15.70 9.61
CA PRO A 94 -4.27 14.76 10.43
C PRO A 94 -4.16 13.34 9.86
N MET A 95 -4.34 12.34 10.73
CA MET A 95 -4.42 10.95 10.30
C MET A 95 -5.55 10.79 9.28
N LEU A 96 -5.23 10.23 8.12
CA LEU A 96 -6.16 10.03 7.02
C LEU A 96 -6.59 8.57 6.99
N THR A 97 -7.88 8.34 6.72
CA THR A 97 -8.34 7.02 6.27
C THR A 97 -8.33 7.06 4.74
N ILE A 98 -7.53 6.20 4.13
CA ILE A 98 -7.39 6.11 2.68
C ILE A 98 -8.01 4.81 2.16
N ARG A 99 -8.62 4.89 0.98
CA ARG A 99 -9.17 3.77 0.21
C ARG A 99 -8.49 3.70 -1.15
N LYS A 100 -8.69 2.58 -1.85
CA LYS A 100 -8.22 2.44 -3.23
C LYS A 100 -8.87 3.53 -4.10
N ASN A 101 -8.04 4.16 -4.93
CA ASN A 101 -8.37 5.29 -5.79
C ASN A 101 -8.71 6.60 -5.06
N ASP A 102 -8.53 6.69 -3.75
CA ASP A 102 -8.54 7.99 -3.09
C ASP A 102 -7.44 8.86 -3.69
N LYS A 103 -7.75 10.15 -3.84
CA LYS A 103 -6.87 11.14 -4.48
C LYS A 103 -6.49 12.22 -3.49
N LEU A 104 -5.21 12.28 -3.14
CA LEU A 104 -4.62 13.38 -2.38
C LEU A 104 -4.11 14.44 -3.36
N THR A 105 -4.66 15.65 -3.31
CA THR A 105 -4.29 16.77 -4.16
C THR A 105 -3.58 17.84 -3.35
N ILE A 106 -2.37 18.23 -3.75
CA ILE A 106 -1.70 19.44 -3.27
C ILE A 106 -1.92 20.54 -4.31
N LYS A 107 -2.48 21.65 -3.88
CA LYS A 107 -2.87 22.75 -4.74
C LYS A 107 -2.38 24.09 -4.21
N GLY A 108 -1.92 24.95 -5.10
CA GLY A 108 -1.54 26.33 -4.78
C GLY A 108 -1.56 27.18 -6.03
N ARG A 109 -1.52 28.50 -5.87
CA ARG A 109 -1.40 29.45 -6.97
C ARG A 109 -0.09 30.20 -6.85
N ASN A 110 0.61 30.43 -7.95
CA ASN A 110 1.83 31.22 -7.94
C ASN A 110 1.54 32.67 -7.49
N ASN A 111 2.17 33.13 -6.40
CA ASN A 111 1.97 34.47 -5.85
C ASN A 111 3.02 35.45 -6.38
N GLN A 112 2.57 36.45 -7.13
CA GLN A 112 3.39 37.61 -7.46
C GLN A 112 2.76 38.88 -6.90
N SER A 113 3.11 39.21 -5.67
CA SER A 113 3.06 40.60 -5.20
C SER A 113 4.18 41.39 -5.88
N GLY A 114 4.01 41.76 -7.16
CA GLY A 114 5.03 42.53 -7.89
C GLY A 114 4.91 42.71 -9.41
N GLY A 115 3.99 42.02 -10.09
CA GLY A 115 3.64 42.33 -11.50
C GLY A 115 4.63 41.90 -12.60
N GLY A 116 5.57 40.98 -12.35
CA GLY A 116 6.55 40.52 -13.36
C GLY A 116 6.49 39.02 -13.62
N THR A 117 6.52 38.58 -14.89
CA THR A 117 6.30 37.20 -15.40
C THR A 117 7.37 36.15 -15.03
N TYR A 118 7.75 36.03 -13.76
CA TYR A 118 8.76 35.06 -13.34
C TYR A 118 8.15 33.71 -12.95
N ALA A 119 8.76 32.65 -13.48
CA ALA A 119 8.40 31.28 -13.18
C ALA A 119 8.67 30.93 -11.71
N THR A 120 7.73 30.23 -11.08
CA THR A 120 8.00 29.47 -9.86
C THR A 120 8.41 28.06 -10.24
N TYR A 121 9.51 27.61 -9.65
CA TYR A 121 10.08 26.28 -9.86
C TYR A 121 9.87 25.44 -8.60
N ILE A 122 9.15 24.33 -8.75
CA ILE A 122 9.09 23.28 -7.73
C ILE A 122 10.31 22.39 -7.95
N LYS A 123 11.16 22.31 -6.94
CA LYS A 123 12.38 21.49 -6.97
C LYS A 123 12.07 20.06 -6.54
N GLU A 124 11.29 19.94 -5.47
CA GLU A 124 11.09 18.66 -4.79
C GLU A 124 9.79 18.68 -3.98
N ILE A 125 9.16 17.53 -3.86
CA ILE A 125 8.08 17.30 -2.90
C ILE A 125 8.47 16.10 -2.04
N GLU A 126 8.63 16.34 -0.75
CA GLU A 126 8.94 15.30 0.23
C GLU A 126 7.66 14.80 0.88
N PHE A 127 7.47 13.48 0.89
CA PHE A 127 6.43 12.80 1.66
C PHE A 127 7.05 11.91 2.71
N LYS A 128 6.71 12.18 3.97
CA LYS A 128 7.03 11.28 5.08
C LYS A 128 5.76 10.63 5.56
N THR A 129 5.51 9.41 5.08
CA THR A 129 4.28 8.68 5.39
C THR A 129 4.54 7.44 6.23
N PHE A 130 3.58 7.12 7.07
CA PHE A 130 3.56 5.92 7.90
C PHE A 130 2.20 5.26 7.73
N PHE A 131 2.18 4.06 7.15
CA PHE A 131 0.98 3.23 7.18
C PHE A 131 0.77 2.72 8.61
N VAL A 132 -0.41 2.98 9.16
CA VAL A 132 -0.80 2.56 10.49
C VAL A 132 -1.83 1.44 10.33
N PRO A 133 -1.40 0.16 10.31
CA PRO A 133 -2.35 -0.94 10.28
C PRO A 133 -3.19 -0.91 11.56
N ASP A 134 -4.44 -1.37 11.45
CA ASP A 134 -5.26 -1.58 12.63
C ASP A 134 -4.64 -2.70 13.46
N LYS A 135 -4.11 -2.32 14.63
CA LYS A 135 -3.47 -3.23 15.58
C LYS A 135 -4.24 -3.22 16.88
N SER A 136 -4.28 -4.38 17.52
CA SER A 136 -4.88 -4.54 18.84
C SER A 136 -3.87 -5.22 19.75
N PHE A 137 -3.63 -4.61 20.90
CA PHE A 137 -2.74 -5.18 21.90
C PHE A 137 -3.21 -4.78 23.27
N ILE A 138 -3.86 -5.71 23.93
CA ILE A 138 -4.53 -5.47 25.21
C ILE A 138 -4.00 -6.43 26.26
N LEU A 139 -3.97 -6.00 27.51
CA LEU A 139 -3.79 -6.89 28.65
C LEU A 139 -5.18 -7.36 29.11
N HIS A 140 -5.46 -8.65 29.00
CA HIS A 140 -6.73 -9.25 29.41
C HIS A 140 -6.50 -10.63 30.03
N ASN A 141 -7.07 -10.89 31.22
CA ASN A 141 -6.85 -12.11 32.01
C ASN A 141 -5.36 -12.41 32.25
N SER A 142 -4.57 -11.38 32.61
CA SER A 142 -3.12 -11.47 32.84
C SER A 142 -2.30 -11.93 31.63
N GLU A 143 -2.88 -11.87 30.42
CA GLU A 143 -2.20 -12.18 29.17
C GLU A 143 -2.30 -10.99 28.21
N TYR A 144 -1.22 -10.73 27.48
CA TYR A 144 -1.21 -9.76 26.39
C TYR A 144 -1.75 -10.44 25.14
N LYS A 145 -2.86 -9.92 24.61
CA LYS A 145 -3.60 -10.52 23.50
C LYS A 145 -3.71 -9.57 22.33
N LYS A 146 -3.78 -10.14 21.14
CA LYS A 146 -4.14 -9.45 19.89
C LYS A 146 -5.40 -10.07 19.29
N PHE A 147 -6.20 -9.23 18.66
CA PHE A 147 -7.31 -9.62 17.83
C PHE A 147 -6.77 -10.05 16.48
N ASN A 148 -7.19 -11.23 16.03
CA ASN A 148 -6.99 -11.70 14.68
C ASN A 148 -8.34 -11.60 13.97
N ASP A 149 -8.31 -11.04 12.76
CA ASP A 149 -9.48 -10.99 11.91
C ASP A 149 -9.91 -12.41 11.47
N GLU A 150 -11.14 -12.47 10.98
CA GLU A 150 -11.71 -13.68 10.41
C GLU A 150 -10.92 -14.10 9.16
N ILE A 151 -10.63 -15.40 9.05
CA ILE A 151 -10.09 -16.02 7.85
C ILE A 151 -11.22 -16.83 7.21
N PRO A 152 -11.75 -16.42 6.05
CA PRO A 152 -12.83 -17.13 5.39
C PRO A 152 -12.38 -18.53 4.96
N ALA A 153 -13.30 -19.49 4.92
CA ALA A 153 -13.02 -20.81 4.35
C ALA A 153 -12.65 -20.68 2.87
N ARG A 154 -11.70 -21.51 2.43
CA ARG A 154 -11.29 -21.63 1.03
C ARG A 154 -11.31 -23.09 0.61
N SER A 155 -12.03 -23.39 -0.47
CA SER A 155 -12.06 -24.73 -1.05
C SER A 155 -10.90 -24.96 -2.02
N THR A 156 -10.46 -26.21 -2.15
CA THR A 156 -9.50 -26.65 -3.18
C THR A 156 -10.12 -26.78 -4.57
N THR A 157 -11.44 -26.62 -4.67
CA THR A 157 -12.22 -26.73 -5.91
C THR A 157 -12.63 -25.37 -6.49
N GLU A 158 -12.41 -24.28 -5.77
CA GLU A 158 -12.78 -22.94 -6.22
C GLU A 158 -11.65 -22.31 -7.03
N ASN A 159 -11.99 -21.74 -8.19
CA ASN A 159 -11.03 -21.00 -9.00
C ASN A 159 -10.68 -19.67 -8.31
N LEU A 160 -9.39 -19.44 -8.09
CA LEU A 160 -8.89 -18.23 -7.43
C LEU A 160 -8.91 -17.00 -8.33
N ILE A 161 -8.89 -17.23 -9.64
CA ILE A 161 -8.98 -16.17 -10.62
C ILE A 161 -10.47 -15.87 -10.81
N PRO A 162 -10.94 -14.64 -10.55
CA PRO A 162 -12.32 -14.28 -10.82
C PRO A 162 -12.57 -14.32 -12.33
N ILE A 163 -13.85 -14.41 -12.72
CA ILE A 163 -14.24 -14.32 -14.13
C ILE A 163 -13.80 -12.95 -14.67
N MET A 164 -12.77 -12.93 -15.52
CA MET A 164 -12.17 -11.71 -16.04
C MET A 164 -13.00 -11.10 -17.16
N THR A 165 -13.08 -9.76 -17.19
CA THR A 165 -13.73 -8.98 -18.25
C THR A 165 -12.77 -8.03 -18.97
N SER A 166 -11.57 -7.85 -18.42
CA SER A 166 -10.45 -7.12 -19.03
C SER A 166 -9.13 -7.63 -18.45
N ASN A 167 -8.00 -7.13 -18.96
CA ASN A 167 -6.68 -7.46 -18.41
C ASN A 167 -6.46 -6.98 -16.96
N ILE A 168 -7.37 -6.18 -16.37
CA ILE A 168 -7.23 -5.65 -15.00
C ILE A 168 -8.54 -5.71 -14.18
N SER A 169 -9.57 -6.41 -14.68
CA SER A 169 -10.89 -6.43 -14.03
C SER A 169 -11.52 -7.83 -14.09
N PRO A 170 -12.20 -8.26 -13.02
CA PRO A 170 -12.58 -7.49 -11.82
C PRO A 170 -11.50 -7.39 -10.73
N LYS A 171 -10.54 -8.33 -10.68
CA LYS A 171 -9.39 -8.29 -9.76
C LYS A 171 -8.16 -8.94 -10.38
N GLY A 172 -6.99 -8.49 -9.95
CA GLY A 172 -5.69 -8.93 -10.46
C GLY A 172 -5.38 -8.36 -11.84
N LYS A 173 -4.28 -8.81 -12.43
CA LYS A 173 -3.77 -8.33 -13.72
C LYS A 173 -3.32 -9.49 -14.59
N VAL A 174 -3.73 -9.46 -15.86
CA VAL A 174 -3.33 -10.43 -16.88
C VAL A 174 -2.34 -9.77 -17.83
N THR A 175 -1.24 -10.47 -18.11
CA THR A 175 -0.27 -10.08 -19.14
C THR A 175 0.11 -11.30 -19.97
N ALA A 176 0.54 -11.06 -21.22
CA ALA A 176 1.02 -12.11 -22.10
C ALA A 176 2.24 -11.64 -22.89
N GLY A 177 3.02 -12.59 -23.39
CA GLY A 177 4.15 -12.30 -24.28
C GLY A 177 3.71 -11.75 -25.64
N TYR A 178 2.49 -12.10 -26.07
CA TYR A 178 1.86 -11.60 -27.29
C TYR A 178 0.34 -11.78 -27.21
N GLU A 179 -0.42 -10.87 -27.81
CA GLU A 179 -1.88 -10.88 -27.80
C GLU A 179 -2.39 -10.65 -29.23
N TYR A 180 -2.81 -11.72 -29.91
CA TYR A 180 -3.66 -11.58 -31.09
C TYR A 180 -5.14 -11.48 -30.66
N ASP A 181 -5.55 -12.41 -29.79
CA ASP A 181 -6.76 -12.26 -28.97
C ASP A 181 -6.34 -11.82 -27.54
N PRO A 182 -7.17 -11.04 -26.82
CA PRO A 182 -6.81 -10.50 -25.51
C PRO A 182 -6.51 -11.59 -24.47
N ALA A 183 -5.47 -11.39 -23.64
CA ALA A 183 -5.02 -12.37 -22.67
C ALA A 183 -6.06 -12.73 -21.60
N TRP A 184 -6.85 -11.75 -21.14
CA TRP A 184 -7.88 -11.97 -20.13
C TRP A 184 -8.95 -13.00 -20.53
N LYS A 185 -9.12 -13.27 -21.84
CA LYS A 185 -10.11 -14.23 -22.33
C LYS A 185 -9.78 -15.69 -21.99
N ALA A 186 -8.55 -16.02 -21.63
CA ALA A 186 -8.24 -17.33 -21.04
C ALA A 186 -8.82 -17.50 -19.62
N PHE A 187 -9.34 -16.43 -19.02
CA PHE A 187 -9.82 -16.36 -17.64
C PHE A 187 -11.28 -15.90 -17.53
N ASP A 188 -12.02 -15.86 -18.65
CA ASP A 188 -13.40 -15.37 -18.70
C ASP A 188 -14.45 -16.49 -18.51
N ASP A 189 -14.01 -17.72 -18.25
CA ASP A 189 -14.84 -18.92 -18.08
C ASP A 189 -15.91 -19.14 -19.17
N GLY A 190 -15.61 -18.77 -20.42
CA GLY A 190 -16.55 -18.97 -21.53
C GLY A 190 -17.66 -17.92 -21.62
N THR A 191 -17.60 -16.84 -20.84
CA THR A 191 -18.68 -15.85 -20.77
C THR A 191 -18.74 -14.89 -21.97
N THR A 192 -17.76 -14.93 -22.88
CA THR A 192 -17.70 -14.05 -24.04
C THR A 192 -17.64 -14.81 -25.36
N SER A 193 -17.86 -14.12 -26.48
CA SER A 193 -17.60 -14.72 -27.79
C SER A 193 -16.08 -14.86 -27.99
N ARG A 194 -15.65 -16.03 -28.50
CA ARG A 194 -14.23 -16.37 -28.63
C ARG A 194 -13.49 -16.30 -27.27
N SER A 195 -13.97 -17.01 -26.26
CA SER A 195 -13.33 -17.18 -24.95
C SER A 195 -12.04 -18.00 -25.02
N PHE A 196 -11.01 -17.38 -25.57
CA PHE A 196 -9.65 -17.89 -25.58
C PHE A 196 -8.66 -16.74 -25.73
N TRP A 197 -7.50 -16.88 -25.12
CA TRP A 197 -6.32 -16.13 -25.51
C TRP A 197 -5.59 -16.88 -26.62
N TYR A 198 -5.08 -16.13 -27.59
CA TYR A 198 -4.34 -16.68 -28.72
C TYR A 198 -3.13 -15.81 -29.03
N ALA A 199 -1.95 -16.43 -28.99
CA ALA A 199 -0.70 -15.84 -29.45
C ALA A 199 -0.37 -16.37 -30.86
N ASN A 200 -0.76 -15.59 -31.87
CA ASN A 200 -0.46 -15.86 -33.29
C ASN A 200 0.84 -15.18 -33.73
N ASN A 201 1.95 -15.52 -33.10
CA ASN A 201 3.27 -15.12 -33.57
C ASN A 201 4.09 -16.37 -33.88
N SER A 202 5.21 -16.21 -34.59
CA SER A 202 6.14 -17.31 -34.87
C SER A 202 7.18 -17.50 -33.76
N ALA A 203 6.95 -16.94 -32.58
CA ALA A 203 7.92 -16.99 -31.49
C ALA A 203 8.06 -18.42 -30.98
N SER A 204 9.30 -18.87 -30.74
CA SER A 204 9.57 -20.20 -30.20
C SER A 204 8.98 -20.41 -28.81
N THR A 205 8.73 -19.34 -28.06
CA THR A 205 8.14 -19.35 -26.72
C THR A 205 7.13 -18.22 -26.58
N ASN A 206 5.93 -18.55 -26.11
CA ASN A 206 4.91 -17.60 -25.68
C ASN A 206 4.54 -17.90 -24.23
N TRP A 207 3.99 -16.90 -23.54
CA TRP A 207 3.59 -17.04 -22.15
C TRP A 207 2.34 -16.21 -21.86
N LEU A 208 1.62 -16.66 -20.83
CA LEU A 208 0.46 -16.00 -20.25
C LEU A 208 0.65 -15.97 -18.74
N GLN A 209 0.36 -14.83 -18.12
CA GLN A 209 0.58 -14.60 -16.70
C GLN A 209 -0.64 -13.97 -16.05
N TYR A 210 -0.92 -14.41 -14.83
CA TYR A 210 -1.84 -13.76 -13.92
C TYR A 210 -1.08 -13.24 -12.69
N GLU A 211 -1.35 -12.00 -12.30
CA GLU A 211 -0.84 -11.35 -11.08
C GLU A 211 -2.01 -11.13 -10.12
N PHE A 212 -1.93 -11.76 -8.95
CA PHE A 212 -2.87 -11.56 -7.84
C PHE A 212 -2.64 -10.20 -7.16
N GLU A 213 -3.69 -9.62 -6.57
CA GLU A 213 -3.57 -8.38 -5.77
C GLU A 213 -2.69 -8.61 -4.52
N GLU A 214 -2.83 -9.78 -3.91
CA GLU A 214 -2.06 -10.23 -2.74
C GLU A 214 -1.32 -11.53 -3.04
N LYS A 215 -0.23 -11.78 -2.34
CA LYS A 215 0.52 -13.04 -2.47
C LYS A 215 -0.40 -14.21 -2.17
N THR A 216 -0.43 -15.17 -3.08
CA THR A 216 -1.37 -16.29 -3.04
C THR A 216 -0.61 -17.58 -3.29
N LYS A 217 -0.87 -18.62 -2.49
CA LYS A 217 -0.40 -19.99 -2.78
C LYS A 217 -1.36 -20.70 -3.74
N VAL A 218 -0.84 -21.13 -4.88
CA VAL A 218 -1.54 -21.96 -5.87
C VAL A 218 -0.91 -23.36 -5.85
N ILE A 219 -1.73 -24.38 -5.63
CA ILE A 219 -1.27 -25.78 -5.53
C ILE A 219 -1.65 -26.62 -6.75
N ARG A 220 -2.56 -26.13 -7.59
CA ARG A 220 -3.05 -26.83 -8.77
C ARG A 220 -3.54 -25.83 -9.80
N ILE A 221 -3.36 -26.17 -11.07
CA ILE A 221 -4.01 -25.47 -12.19
C ILE A 221 -4.92 -26.42 -12.95
N SER A 222 -5.95 -25.89 -13.60
CA SER A 222 -6.65 -26.56 -14.69
C SER A 222 -6.43 -25.80 -15.98
N LEU A 223 -6.17 -26.52 -17.06
CA LEU A 223 -5.82 -25.97 -18.36
C LEU A 223 -6.64 -26.64 -19.45
N THR A 224 -7.23 -25.82 -20.32
CA THR A 224 -7.79 -26.23 -21.61
C THR A 224 -7.08 -25.45 -22.71
N SER A 225 -6.40 -26.15 -23.61
CA SER A 225 -5.69 -25.56 -24.75
C SER A 225 -6.22 -26.19 -26.04
N SER A 226 -7.16 -25.50 -26.69
CA SER A 226 -7.91 -26.05 -27.82
C SER A 226 -7.16 -25.99 -29.15
N ALA A 227 -7.51 -26.93 -30.04
CA ALA A 227 -7.21 -26.91 -31.46
C ALA A 227 -8.30 -26.12 -32.20
N VAL A 228 -8.00 -24.94 -32.75
CA VAL A 228 -8.93 -24.27 -33.68
C VAL A 228 -9.17 -25.22 -34.86
N SER A 229 -10.43 -25.59 -35.07
CA SER A 229 -10.96 -26.53 -36.08
C SER A 229 -9.92 -27.02 -37.10
N GLY A 230 -9.39 -28.22 -36.87
CA GLY A 230 -8.51 -28.92 -37.82
C GLY A 230 -7.01 -28.64 -37.70
N SER A 231 -6.52 -27.79 -36.77
CA SER A 231 -5.07 -27.61 -36.55
C SER A 231 -4.64 -27.58 -35.08
N ASN A 232 -3.42 -28.04 -34.81
CA ASN A 232 -2.89 -28.30 -33.47
C ASN A 232 -2.25 -27.05 -32.82
N TYR A 233 -3.04 -25.99 -32.63
CA TYR A 233 -2.62 -24.73 -31.99
C TYR A 233 -2.46 -24.83 -30.46
N GLY A 234 -2.65 -26.04 -29.92
CA GLY A 234 -2.49 -26.32 -28.51
C GLY A 234 -1.03 -26.40 -28.10
N ILE A 235 -0.78 -26.02 -26.85
CA ILE A 235 0.50 -26.22 -26.19
C ILE A 235 0.82 -27.71 -26.08
N LYS A 236 2.10 -28.08 -26.26
CA LYS A 236 2.57 -29.45 -26.10
C LYS A 236 3.41 -29.60 -24.85
N ASN A 237 4.58 -28.95 -24.81
CA ASN A 237 5.43 -28.88 -23.64
C ASN A 237 5.21 -27.51 -22.99
N PHE A 238 5.07 -27.49 -21.67
CA PHE A 238 4.87 -26.25 -20.94
C PHE A 238 5.50 -26.25 -19.57
N THR A 239 5.75 -25.04 -19.10
CA THR A 239 6.28 -24.77 -17.77
C THR A 239 5.39 -23.78 -17.04
N ILE A 240 5.06 -24.09 -15.78
CA ILE A 240 4.43 -23.17 -14.83
C ILE A 240 5.50 -22.66 -13.90
N SER A 241 5.57 -21.34 -13.78
CA SER A 241 6.53 -20.65 -12.91
C SER A 241 5.84 -19.54 -12.12
N ALA A 242 6.43 -19.12 -11.01
CA ALA A 242 5.87 -18.08 -10.15
C ALA A 242 6.92 -17.08 -9.66
N SER A 243 6.51 -15.85 -9.39
CA SER A 243 7.39 -14.74 -9.01
C SER A 243 6.73 -13.75 -8.05
N ASN A 244 7.55 -13.03 -7.28
CA ASN A 244 7.13 -11.91 -6.43
C ASN A 244 7.62 -10.55 -6.94
N ASP A 245 8.54 -10.52 -7.90
CA ASP A 245 9.18 -9.29 -8.42
C ASP A 245 9.07 -9.16 -9.94
N GLY A 246 8.59 -10.20 -10.63
CA GLY A 246 8.48 -10.24 -12.09
C GLY A 246 9.81 -10.43 -12.82
N LEU A 247 10.91 -10.62 -12.09
CA LEU A 247 12.27 -10.78 -12.63
C LEU A 247 12.78 -12.21 -12.40
N ILE A 248 12.63 -12.72 -11.19
CA ILE A 248 13.08 -14.06 -10.79
C ILE A 248 11.86 -14.96 -10.70
N TYR A 249 11.90 -16.09 -11.41
CA TYR A 249 10.81 -17.06 -11.46
C TYR A 249 11.27 -18.41 -10.91
N ASP A 250 10.51 -18.94 -9.95
CA ASP A 250 10.65 -20.31 -9.47
C ASP A 250 9.78 -21.23 -10.34
N THR A 251 10.36 -22.32 -10.85
CA THR A 251 9.61 -23.33 -11.61
C THR A 251 8.80 -24.22 -10.67
N LEU A 252 7.50 -24.30 -10.91
CA LEU A 252 6.56 -25.07 -10.08
C LEU A 252 6.10 -26.38 -10.76
N TYR A 253 6.13 -26.42 -12.09
CA TYR A 253 5.73 -27.58 -12.87
C TYR A 253 6.31 -27.50 -14.29
N THR A 254 6.73 -28.64 -14.85
CA THR A 254 7.04 -28.79 -16.27
C THR A 254 6.41 -30.09 -16.75
N GLY A 255 5.75 -30.08 -17.91
CA GLY A 255 5.14 -31.29 -18.43
C GLY A 255 4.49 -31.14 -19.79
N LEU A 256 3.69 -32.16 -20.13
CA LEU A 256 3.01 -32.30 -21.41
C LEU A 256 1.51 -31.99 -21.28
N HIS A 257 0.95 -31.31 -22.28
CA HIS A 257 -0.49 -31.16 -22.46
C HIS A 257 -0.97 -32.00 -23.65
N PRO A 258 -2.01 -32.85 -23.46
CA PRO A 258 -2.60 -33.61 -24.56
C PRO A 258 -3.16 -32.71 -25.67
N ASN A 259 -3.05 -33.13 -26.92
CA ASN A 259 -3.60 -32.40 -28.06
C ASN A 259 -5.11 -32.69 -28.24
N ASN A 260 -5.94 -32.18 -27.32
CA ASN A 260 -7.40 -32.24 -27.42
C ASN A 260 -8.04 -31.06 -26.67
N ASP A 261 -9.37 -30.97 -26.70
CA ASP A 261 -10.16 -29.86 -26.16
C ASP A 261 -10.62 -30.06 -24.71
N LYS A 262 -10.12 -31.09 -24.01
CA LYS A 262 -10.51 -31.37 -22.63
C LYS A 262 -9.70 -30.54 -21.64
N GLU A 263 -10.33 -30.24 -20.51
CA GLU A 263 -9.66 -29.66 -19.36
C GLU A 263 -8.82 -30.73 -18.64
N PHE A 264 -7.55 -30.40 -18.35
CA PHE A 264 -6.66 -31.23 -17.54
C PHE A 264 -6.16 -30.46 -16.33
N SER A 265 -6.12 -31.13 -15.17
CA SER A 265 -5.52 -30.56 -13.96
C SER A 265 -4.08 -31.00 -13.76
N TYR A 266 -3.25 -30.08 -13.27
CA TYR A 266 -1.84 -30.29 -12.96
C TYR A 266 -1.54 -29.81 -11.55
N ASN A 267 -1.02 -30.70 -10.71
CA ASN A 267 -0.59 -30.35 -9.35
C ASN A 267 0.79 -29.67 -9.40
N LEU A 268 0.93 -28.58 -8.66
CA LEU A 268 2.16 -27.80 -8.60
C LEU A 268 2.97 -28.20 -7.37
N THR A 269 4.30 -28.24 -7.51
CA THR A 269 5.19 -28.37 -6.36
C THR A 269 5.42 -26.96 -5.79
N ASN A 270 4.49 -26.48 -4.98
CA ASN A 270 4.52 -25.11 -4.46
C ASN A 270 4.31 -25.05 -2.94
N ASP A 271 5.34 -24.58 -2.24
CA ASP A 271 5.36 -24.40 -0.79
C ASP A 271 5.32 -22.92 -0.34
N LYS A 272 5.30 -21.98 -1.30
CA LYS A 272 5.37 -20.52 -1.05
C LYS A 272 4.20 -19.76 -1.65
N GLU A 273 4.00 -18.54 -1.18
CA GLU A 273 3.06 -17.59 -1.75
C GLU A 273 3.76 -16.68 -2.76
N TYR A 274 3.12 -16.50 -3.92
CA TYR A 274 3.61 -15.66 -5.00
C TYR A 274 2.55 -14.67 -5.46
N LYS A 275 3.01 -13.54 -5.98
CA LYS A 275 2.13 -12.55 -6.59
C LYS A 275 1.79 -12.89 -8.04
N MET A 276 2.73 -13.48 -8.78
CA MET A 276 2.61 -13.75 -10.22
C MET A 276 2.74 -15.24 -10.52
N TYR A 277 1.88 -15.76 -11.40
CA TYR A 277 1.92 -17.12 -11.92
C TYR A 277 1.87 -17.09 -13.45
N LYS A 278 2.85 -17.73 -14.08
CA LYS A 278 3.08 -17.69 -15.53
C LYS A 278 3.11 -19.10 -16.10
N ILE A 279 2.28 -19.34 -17.12
CA ILE A 279 2.38 -20.50 -18.00
C ILE A 279 3.18 -20.11 -19.26
N GLN A 280 4.14 -20.92 -19.63
CA GLN A 280 4.96 -20.76 -20.84
C GLN A 280 4.86 -21.99 -21.72
N GLY A 281 4.65 -21.79 -23.02
CA GLY A 281 4.80 -22.81 -24.04
C GLY A 281 6.25 -23.00 -24.44
N ASP A 282 6.76 -24.20 -24.18
CA ASP A 282 8.12 -24.63 -24.53
C ASP A 282 8.14 -25.32 -25.90
N SER A 283 7.01 -25.92 -26.32
CA SER A 283 6.77 -26.38 -27.70
C SER A 283 5.29 -26.58 -27.98
N TYR A 284 4.93 -26.75 -29.26
CA TYR A 284 3.54 -26.78 -29.74
C TYR A 284 3.25 -28.00 -30.62
N ASN A 285 1.97 -28.35 -30.79
CA ASN A 285 1.57 -29.59 -31.48
C ASN A 285 1.56 -29.51 -33.03
N SER A 286 1.60 -28.33 -33.65
CA SER A 286 1.82 -28.23 -35.11
C SER A 286 2.55 -26.98 -35.57
N ILE A 287 2.25 -25.82 -34.99
CA ILE A 287 2.83 -24.54 -35.36
C ILE A 287 3.14 -23.73 -34.09
N ASN A 288 4.12 -22.82 -34.15
CA ASN A 288 4.67 -22.09 -32.99
C ASN A 288 3.70 -21.08 -32.34
N GLN A 289 2.47 -21.50 -32.11
CA GLN A 289 1.38 -20.66 -31.66
C GLN A 289 0.76 -21.29 -30.42
N MET A 290 0.31 -20.44 -29.51
CA MET A 290 -0.24 -20.84 -28.23
C MET A 290 -1.67 -20.34 -28.12
N LEU A 291 -2.60 -21.27 -27.94
CA LEU A 291 -3.99 -20.95 -27.62
C LEU A 291 -4.35 -21.53 -26.25
N ILE A 292 -4.91 -20.71 -25.37
CA ILE A 292 -5.48 -21.16 -24.10
C ILE A 292 -6.94 -20.73 -24.04
N THR A 293 -7.83 -21.71 -23.95
CA THR A 293 -9.27 -21.48 -23.80
C THR A 293 -9.63 -21.23 -22.34
N SER A 294 -9.02 -21.97 -21.41
CA SER A 294 -9.25 -21.78 -20.00
C SER A 294 -7.99 -22.06 -19.19
N LEU A 295 -7.65 -21.17 -18.27
CA LEU A 295 -6.66 -21.39 -17.23
C LEU A 295 -7.28 -21.04 -15.87
N LYS A 296 -7.36 -22.04 -15.00
CA LYS A 296 -7.88 -21.89 -13.62
C LYS A 296 -6.77 -22.21 -12.64
N MET A 297 -6.78 -21.53 -11.50
CA MET A 297 -5.81 -21.73 -10.42
C MET A 297 -6.55 -22.08 -9.14
N PHE A 298 -6.02 -23.02 -8.36
CA PHE A 298 -6.66 -23.52 -7.15
C PHE A 298 -5.71 -23.46 -5.97
N GLY A 299 -6.27 -23.10 -4.82
CA GLY A 299 -5.55 -22.91 -3.57
C GLY A 299 -5.49 -24.16 -2.71
N GLU A 300 -4.75 -24.05 -1.61
CA GLU A 300 -4.89 -25.01 -0.51
C GLU A 300 -6.23 -24.80 0.21
N TYR A 301 -6.70 -25.88 0.84
CA TYR A 301 -7.85 -25.81 1.72
C TYR A 301 -7.51 -24.95 2.92
N ILE A 302 -8.32 -23.93 3.18
CA ILE A 302 -8.24 -23.12 4.40
C ILE A 302 -9.56 -23.32 5.14
N PRO A 303 -9.55 -23.83 6.38
CA PRO A 303 -10.76 -23.89 7.17
C PRO A 303 -11.24 -22.48 7.52
N HIS A 304 -12.55 -22.32 7.70
CA HIS A 304 -13.08 -21.08 8.28
C HIS A 304 -12.51 -20.90 9.69
N ILE A 305 -11.87 -19.75 9.93
CA ILE A 305 -11.39 -19.37 11.26
C ILE A 305 -12.09 -18.06 11.62
N PRO A 306 -13.05 -18.06 12.57
CA PRO A 306 -13.70 -16.82 12.99
C PRO A 306 -12.67 -15.88 13.63
N SER A 307 -13.02 -14.59 13.65
CA SER A 307 -12.22 -13.60 14.36
C SER A 307 -12.08 -13.99 15.83
N HIS A 308 -10.88 -13.85 16.38
CA HIS A 308 -10.57 -14.36 17.72
C HIS A 308 -9.42 -13.61 18.36
N TRP A 309 -9.32 -13.68 19.68
CA TRP A 309 -8.17 -13.20 20.43
C TRP A 309 -7.12 -14.30 20.53
N SER A 310 -5.86 -13.98 20.21
CA SER A 310 -4.71 -14.85 20.44
C SER A 310 -3.79 -14.26 21.51
N THR A 311 -3.16 -15.13 22.30
CA THR A 311 -2.16 -14.70 23.29
C THR A 311 -0.84 -14.45 22.57
N VAL A 312 -0.33 -13.23 22.73
CA VAL A 312 0.99 -12.81 22.26
C VAL A 312 2.04 -13.11 23.32
N SER A 313 1.78 -12.70 24.57
CA SER A 313 2.71 -12.90 25.68
C SER A 313 1.98 -13.08 27.01
N LYS A 314 2.56 -13.86 27.91
CA LYS A 314 2.09 -14.04 29.30
C LYS A 314 2.85 -13.18 30.31
N ILE A 315 3.87 -12.47 29.85
CA ILE A 315 4.70 -11.57 30.66
C ILE A 315 4.65 -10.17 30.06
N LEU A 316 5.19 -9.19 30.78
CA LEU A 316 5.30 -7.82 30.27
C LEU A 316 6.05 -7.81 28.94
N PRO A 317 5.42 -7.38 27.82
CA PRO A 317 6.05 -7.38 26.52
C PRO A 317 7.20 -6.39 26.47
N LYS A 318 8.22 -6.73 25.69
CA LYS A 318 9.34 -5.83 25.43
C LYS A 318 8.90 -4.73 24.47
N HIS A 319 9.69 -3.66 24.42
CA HIS A 319 9.47 -2.51 23.53
C HIS A 319 9.16 -2.93 22.08
N ASN A 320 9.91 -3.89 21.51
CA ASN A 320 9.70 -4.32 20.13
C ASN A 320 8.34 -5.02 19.92
N GLU A 321 7.86 -5.78 20.91
CA GLU A 321 6.53 -6.43 20.81
C GLU A 321 5.41 -5.39 20.80
N PHE A 322 5.56 -4.29 21.55
CA PHE A 322 4.62 -3.17 21.48
C PHE A 322 4.66 -2.45 20.12
N LEU A 323 5.83 -2.34 19.49
CA LEU A 323 5.93 -1.74 18.15
C LEU A 323 5.35 -2.65 17.06
N GLU A 324 5.62 -3.95 17.16
CA GLU A 324 5.23 -4.94 16.16
C GLU A 324 3.76 -5.32 16.28
N GLN A 325 3.26 -5.57 17.49
CA GLN A 325 1.89 -6.06 17.73
C GLN A 325 0.94 -4.98 18.24
N GLY A 326 1.48 -3.91 18.85
CA GLY A 326 0.70 -2.86 19.50
C GLY A 326 0.35 -1.68 18.62
N ILE A 327 -0.46 -0.78 19.17
CA ILE A 327 -0.96 0.42 18.48
C ILE A 327 0.23 1.31 18.10
N TYR A 328 0.22 1.86 16.88
CA TYR A 328 1.17 2.90 16.50
C TYR A 328 0.85 4.17 17.29
N LEU A 329 1.66 4.46 18.30
CA LEU A 329 1.43 5.55 19.26
C LEU A 329 2.24 6.81 18.93
N SER A 330 2.82 6.91 17.73
CA SER A 330 3.47 8.16 17.28
C SER A 330 2.47 9.04 16.54
N PRO A 331 2.34 10.35 16.88
CA PRO A 331 3.17 11.10 17.83
C PRO A 331 2.60 11.17 19.27
N LEU A 332 1.49 10.49 19.58
CA LEU A 332 0.81 10.51 20.90
C LEU A 332 1.74 10.29 22.11
N LEU A 333 2.87 9.60 21.92
CA LEU A 333 3.88 9.35 22.94
C LEU A 333 5.25 10.00 22.70
N ASN A 334 5.38 11.03 21.85
CA ASN A 334 6.62 11.81 21.73
C ASN A 334 6.83 12.72 22.96
N ARG A 335 6.82 12.10 24.14
CA ARG A 335 6.89 12.73 25.46
C ARG A 335 8.35 13.00 25.76
N LYS A 336 8.70 14.27 25.91
CA LYS A 336 10.01 14.68 26.40
C LYS A 336 9.97 14.86 27.91
N VAL A 337 10.85 14.14 28.62
CA VAL A 337 11.10 14.44 30.03
C VAL A 337 11.57 15.89 30.11
N THR A 338 10.83 16.71 30.84
CA THR A 338 11.07 18.15 30.94
C THR A 338 11.13 18.53 32.42
N THR A 339 12.17 19.26 32.79
CA THR A 339 12.28 19.87 34.12
C THR A 339 11.55 21.22 34.09
N LEU A 340 10.66 21.44 35.04
CA LEU A 340 10.03 22.75 35.22
C LEU A 340 10.97 23.64 36.02
N GLU A 341 11.04 24.92 35.63
CA GLU A 341 11.71 25.92 36.45
C GLU A 341 11.11 25.95 37.86
N PRO A 342 11.92 26.16 38.91
CA PRO A 342 11.42 26.28 40.28
C PRO A 342 10.32 27.34 40.35
N ALA A 343 9.17 26.96 40.88
CA ALA A 343 8.03 27.85 41.00
C ALA A 343 7.75 28.15 42.47
N GLU A 344 7.59 29.43 42.81
CA GLU A 344 7.18 29.83 44.14
C GLU A 344 5.81 29.23 44.49
N MET A 345 5.74 28.67 45.70
CA MET A 345 4.52 28.11 46.27
C MET A 345 3.77 29.17 47.07
N THR A 346 2.45 29.13 47.02
CA THR A 346 1.59 30.10 47.71
C THR A 346 1.23 29.59 49.10
N LEU A 347 1.42 30.42 50.13
CA LEU A 347 0.98 30.16 51.50
C LEU A 347 -0.56 30.05 51.56
N ARG A 348 -1.05 28.95 52.10
CA ARG A 348 -2.46 28.62 52.30
C ARG A 348 -2.79 28.75 53.78
N HIS A 349 -3.75 29.61 54.08
CA HIS A 349 -4.24 29.86 55.44
C HIS A 349 -5.54 29.09 55.74
N ASP A 350 -6.10 28.46 54.72
CA ASP A 350 -7.42 27.85 54.67
C ASP A 350 -7.40 26.33 54.87
N ILE A 351 -6.22 25.73 55.09
CA ILE A 351 -6.03 24.27 55.09
C ILE A 351 -5.85 23.69 56.50
N LEU A 352 -5.34 24.48 57.46
CA LEU A 352 -5.09 23.99 58.82
C LEU A 352 -6.37 24.09 59.66
N ASP A 353 -6.71 23.01 60.36
CA ASP A 353 -7.86 22.95 61.25
C ASP A 353 -7.59 23.67 62.60
N ILE A 354 -8.66 23.93 63.36
CA ILE A 354 -8.56 24.60 64.67
C ILE A 354 -7.66 23.79 65.61
N GLY A 355 -6.53 24.38 65.99
CA GLY A 355 -5.54 23.76 66.91
C GLY A 355 -4.30 23.24 66.22
N GLU A 356 -4.26 23.21 64.88
CA GLU A 356 -3.05 22.86 64.12
C GLU A 356 -2.11 24.06 63.97
N VAL A 357 -0.80 23.81 64.10
CA VAL A 357 0.25 24.82 64.03
C VAL A 357 1.18 24.52 62.86
N GLY A 358 1.30 25.45 61.91
CA GLY A 358 2.17 25.27 60.75
C GLY A 358 1.95 26.31 59.65
N LYS A 359 2.72 26.19 58.57
CA LYS A 359 2.50 26.92 57.32
C LYS A 359 2.34 25.90 56.19
N VAL A 360 1.24 25.98 55.45
CA VAL A 360 0.99 25.10 54.30
C VAL A 360 1.24 25.90 53.03
N PHE A 361 2.02 25.34 52.10
CA PHE A 361 2.27 25.97 50.82
C PHE A 361 1.72 25.09 49.70
N SER A 362 1.18 25.69 48.63
CA SER A 362 0.59 24.95 47.51
C SER A 362 0.98 25.53 46.15
N LYS A 363 1.02 24.67 45.13
CA LYS A 363 1.16 25.04 43.72
C LYS A 363 0.41 24.04 42.85
N THR A 364 -0.27 24.54 41.82
CA THR A 364 -1.02 23.69 40.87
C THR A 364 -0.15 23.34 39.67
N ILE A 365 -0.21 22.08 39.24
CA ILE A 365 0.42 21.57 38.02
C ILE A 365 -0.68 21.17 37.04
N ASP A 366 -0.57 21.59 35.78
CA ASP A 366 -1.52 21.19 34.73
C ASP A 366 -1.21 19.78 34.22
N LEU A 367 -2.00 18.81 34.66
CA LEU A 367 -1.86 17.41 34.25
C LEU A 367 -2.35 17.12 32.82
N LYS A 368 -3.03 18.07 32.17
CA LYS A 368 -3.29 17.97 30.72
C LYS A 368 -2.03 18.22 29.90
N LYS A 369 -1.10 19.00 30.45
CA LYS A 369 0.21 19.30 29.86
C LYS A 369 1.30 18.34 30.34
N TYR A 370 1.30 17.97 31.62
CA TYR A 370 2.31 17.10 32.24
C TYR A 370 1.66 15.83 32.77
N LEU A 371 1.65 14.79 31.92
CA LEU A 371 0.90 13.55 32.15
C LEU A 371 1.54 12.61 33.19
N ASP A 372 2.81 12.84 33.57
CA ASP A 372 3.57 11.99 34.49
C ASP A 372 4.55 12.84 35.32
N ILE A 373 4.54 12.67 36.65
CA ILE A 373 5.42 13.39 37.59
C ILE A 373 6.46 12.38 38.11
N ARG A 374 7.70 12.50 37.63
CA ARG A 374 8.78 11.57 37.99
C ARG A 374 9.47 11.89 39.31
N SER A 375 9.54 13.17 39.67
CA SER A 375 10.15 13.63 40.92
C SER A 375 9.68 15.03 41.26
N ILE A 376 9.57 15.31 42.55
CA ILE A 376 9.34 16.66 43.08
C ILE A 376 10.54 17.01 43.95
N ARG A 377 11.07 18.23 43.79
CA ARG A 377 12.10 18.79 44.66
C ARG A 377 11.59 20.09 45.25
N THR A 378 11.83 20.26 46.54
CA THR A 378 11.52 21.49 47.26
C THR A 378 12.83 22.12 47.71
N GLU A 379 12.98 23.42 47.46
CA GLU A 379 14.06 24.22 48.01
C GLU A 379 13.44 25.25 48.96
N VAL A 380 13.89 25.25 50.20
CA VAL A 380 13.56 26.31 51.16
C VAL A 380 14.70 27.33 51.06
N LYS A 381 14.41 28.48 50.46
CA LYS A 381 15.35 29.61 50.39
C LYS A 381 15.17 30.55 51.56
#